data_AF-A0A9X2FCN0-F1
#
_entry.id   AF-A0A9X2FCN0-F1
#
_cell.length_a   1.000
_cell.length_b   1.000
_cell.length_c   1.000
_cell.angle_alpha   90.00
_cell.angle_beta   90.00
_cell.angle_gamma   90.00
#
_symmetry.space_group_name_H-M   'P 1'
#
loop_
_entity.id
_entity.type
_entity.pdbx_description
1 polymer ?
#
loop_
_entity_poly.entity_id
_entity_poly.type
_entity_poly.pdbx_seq_one_letter_code
_entity_poly.pdbx_strand_id
1 'polypeptide(L)'
;MLETVHLEAAMATQNPYHPPQHQGGKPSRPRPWCGLLIGFAVGALPPLALGVRGWYSFESYVASLPPGTAVCGNGMLGVLLLIFFVAPVTGSAGALVGWGIASWRR
;
A
#
# COMPACT_ATOMS: atom_id res chain seq x y z
N MET A 1 -15.70 57.50 28.92
CA MET A 1 -14.46 56.98 28.30
C MET A 1 -14.32 55.45 28.35
N LEU A 2 -15.23 54.67 28.95
CA LEU A 2 -15.21 53.20 28.88
C LEU A 2 -16.11 52.60 27.78
N GLU A 3 -17.15 53.32 27.33
CA GLU A 3 -18.10 52.78 26.32
C GLU A 3 -17.53 52.70 24.90
N THR A 4 -16.50 53.49 24.57
CA THR A 4 -15.90 53.50 23.24
C THR A 4 -15.04 52.26 22.97
N VAL A 5 -14.51 51.60 24.01
CA VAL A 5 -13.62 50.43 23.86
C VAL A 5 -14.42 49.16 23.51
N HIS A 6 -15.66 49.05 23.99
CA HIS A 6 -16.53 47.91 23.67
C HIS A 6 -17.08 47.97 22.23
N LEU A 7 -17.22 49.18 21.65
CA LEU A 7 -17.67 49.37 20.28
C LEU A 7 -16.57 49.01 19.26
N GLU A 8 -15.30 49.34 19.52
CA GLU A 8 -14.18 48.88 18.68
C GLU A 8 -14.03 47.35 18.70
N ALA A 9 -14.23 46.71 19.86
CA ALA A 9 -14.18 45.26 19.96
C ALA A 9 -15.32 44.56 19.19
N ALA A 10 -16.50 45.18 19.12
CA ALA A 10 -17.65 44.67 18.37
C ALA A 10 -17.53 44.89 16.84
N MET A 11 -16.84 45.94 16.39
CA MET A 11 -16.60 46.20 14.96
C MET A 11 -15.43 45.39 14.37
N ALA A 12 -14.48 44.94 15.20
CA ALA A 12 -13.35 44.13 14.74
C ALA A 12 -13.72 42.68 14.36
N THR A 13 -14.92 42.20 14.71
CA THR A 13 -15.30 40.79 14.54
C THR A 13 -15.99 40.48 13.21
N GLN A 14 -16.25 41.46 12.36
CA GLN A 14 -17.02 41.26 11.13
C GLN A 14 -16.34 41.90 9.93
N ASN A 15 -15.07 41.56 9.69
CA ASN A 15 -14.39 41.88 8.44
C ASN A 15 -14.71 40.79 7.38
N PRO A 16 -15.55 41.09 6.38
CA PRO A 16 -15.93 40.14 5.32
C PRO A 16 -14.79 39.85 4.32
N TYR A 17 -13.65 40.53 4.44
CA TYR A 17 -12.46 40.28 3.62
C TYR A 17 -11.49 39.29 4.25
N HIS A 18 -11.85 38.60 5.33
CA HIS A 18 -11.09 37.42 5.72
C HIS A 18 -11.25 36.37 4.62
N PRO A 19 -10.18 36.03 3.86
CA PRO A 19 -10.26 34.89 2.97
C PRO A 19 -10.65 33.68 3.85
N PRO A 20 -11.48 32.75 3.35
CA PRO A 20 -11.67 31.51 4.05
C PRO A 20 -10.27 31.00 4.36
N GLN A 21 -9.96 30.84 5.65
CA GLN A 21 -8.80 30.05 6.01
C GLN A 21 -9.13 28.69 5.44
N HIS A 22 -8.62 28.41 4.23
CA HIS A 22 -8.36 27.07 3.80
C HIS A 22 -7.51 26.53 4.93
N GLN A 23 -8.19 25.86 5.87
CA GLN A 23 -7.59 24.91 6.77
C GLN A 23 -6.93 23.95 5.81
N GLY A 24 -5.69 24.28 5.44
CA GLY A 24 -4.84 23.44 4.64
C GLY A 24 -4.80 22.17 5.45
N GLY A 25 -5.59 21.19 5.02
CA GLY A 25 -5.76 19.93 5.72
C GLY A 25 -4.33 19.46 5.89
N LYS A 26 -3.85 19.51 7.14
CA LYS A 26 -2.46 19.17 7.47
C LYS A 26 -2.23 17.85 6.75
N PRO A 27 -1.30 17.74 5.79
CA PRO A 27 -1.12 16.47 5.09
C PRO A 27 -0.87 15.45 6.19
N SER A 28 -1.83 14.54 6.36
CA SER A 28 -1.81 13.55 7.42
C SER A 28 -0.47 12.83 7.27
N ARG A 29 0.45 13.08 8.20
CA ARG A 29 1.80 12.49 8.15
C ARG A 29 1.60 10.99 7.94
N PRO A 30 2.10 10.42 6.84
CA PRO A 30 1.83 9.02 6.53
C PRO A 30 2.34 8.19 7.70
N ARG A 31 1.45 7.41 8.30
CA ARG A 31 1.81 6.55 9.43
C ARG A 31 2.93 5.61 8.95
N PRO A 32 3.97 5.38 9.75
CA PRO A 32 5.10 4.52 9.36
C PRO A 32 4.68 3.08 9.02
N TRP A 33 3.54 2.65 9.55
CA TRP A 33 2.90 1.37 9.22
C TRP A 33 2.39 1.31 7.77
N CYS A 34 1.95 2.43 7.19
CA CYS A 34 1.53 2.48 5.80
C CYS A 34 2.71 2.22 4.86
N GLY A 35 3.90 2.78 5.15
CA GLY A 35 5.11 2.53 4.36
C GLY A 35 5.54 1.06 4.39
N LEU A 36 5.41 0.43 5.56
CA LEU A 36 5.70 -1.00 5.72
C LEU A 36 4.73 -1.89 4.94
N LEU A 37 3.41 -1.62 5.04
CA LEU A 37 2.38 -2.37 4.31
C LEU A 37 2.49 -2.20 2.80
N ILE A 38 2.73 -0.98 2.33
CA ILE A 38 2.92 -0.69 0.90
C ILE A 38 4.19 -1.40 0.39
N GLY A 39 5.28 -1.32 1.14
CA GLY A 39 6.52 -2.02 0.82
C GLY A 39 6.31 -3.54 0.72
N PHE A 40 5.58 -4.12 1.66
CA PHE A 40 5.24 -5.54 1.63
C PHE A 40 4.39 -5.91 0.41
N ALA A 41 3.31 -5.16 0.18
CA ALA A 41 2.39 -5.41 -0.92
C ALA A 41 3.09 -5.31 -2.27
N VAL A 42 3.91 -4.28 -2.48
CA VAL A 42 4.68 -4.08 -3.72
C VAL A 42 5.75 -5.15 -3.89
N GLY A 43 6.43 -5.55 -2.81
CA GLY A 43 7.47 -6.59 -2.86
C GLY A 43 6.93 -8.00 -3.12
N ALA A 44 5.76 -8.34 -2.58
CA ALA A 44 5.13 -9.65 -2.75
C ALA A 44 4.39 -9.80 -4.09
N LEU A 45 4.05 -8.68 -4.76
CA LEU A 45 3.24 -8.68 -5.97
C LEU A 45 3.86 -9.46 -7.15
N PRO A 46 5.17 -9.30 -7.47
CA PRO A 46 5.78 -10.01 -8.59
C PRO A 46 5.76 -11.55 -8.45
N PRO A 47 6.21 -12.17 -7.34
CA PRO A 47 6.16 -13.62 -7.20
C PRO A 47 4.74 -14.16 -7.05
N LEU A 48 3.81 -13.39 -6.45
CA LEU A 48 2.39 -13.77 -6.46
C LEU A 48 1.82 -13.80 -7.88
N ALA A 49 2.06 -12.76 -8.67
CA ALA A 49 1.60 -12.69 -10.06
C ALA A 49 2.18 -13.83 -10.92
N LEU A 50 3.48 -14.13 -10.74
CA LEU A 50 4.13 -15.26 -11.41
C LEU A 50 3.57 -16.61 -10.96
N GLY A 51 3.32 -16.78 -9.66
CA GLY A 51 2.71 -17.99 -9.11
C GLY A 51 1.31 -18.24 -9.67
N VAL A 52 0.44 -17.23 -9.65
CA VAL A 52 -0.91 -17.31 -10.22
C VAL A 52 -0.87 -17.63 -11.71
N ARG A 53 0.02 -16.98 -12.47
CA ARG A 53 0.22 -17.29 -13.89
C ARG A 53 0.68 -18.73 -14.11
N GLY A 54 1.60 -19.23 -13.29
CA GLY A 54 2.05 -20.61 -13.35
C GLY A 54 0.93 -21.61 -13.07
N TRP A 55 0.02 -21.29 -12.15
CA TRP A 55 -1.16 -22.12 -11.85
C TRP A 55 -2.07 -22.24 -13.07
N TYR A 56 -2.39 -21.12 -13.74
CA TYR A 56 -3.21 -21.15 -14.96
C TYR A 56 -2.58 -21.97 -16.09
N SER A 57 -1.26 -21.93 -16.23
CA SER A 57 -0.54 -22.76 -17.20
C SER A 57 -0.61 -24.25 -16.85
N PHE A 58 -0.63 -24.60 -15.56
CA PHE A 58 -0.75 -25.99 -15.10
C PHE A 58 -2.12 -26.59 -15.39
N GLU A 59 -3.19 -25.85 -15.10
CA GLU A 59 -4.56 -26.29 -15.41
C GLU A 59 -4.74 -26.58 -16.90
N SER A 60 -4.22 -25.69 -17.75
CA SER A 60 -4.25 -25.86 -19.20
C SER A 60 -3.46 -27.08 -19.67
N TYR A 61 -2.29 -27.33 -19.08
CA TYR A 61 -1.48 -28.51 -19.35
C TYR A 61 -2.22 -29.79 -18.96
N VAL A 62 -2.75 -29.85 -17.74
CA VAL A 62 -3.52 -31.00 -17.21
C VAL A 62 -4.73 -31.31 -18.09
N ALA A 63 -5.44 -30.29 -18.56
CA ALA A 63 -6.58 -30.45 -19.46
C ALA A 63 -6.20 -30.97 -20.86
N SER A 64 -4.96 -30.76 -21.29
CA SER A 64 -4.46 -31.19 -22.61
C SER A 64 -4.02 -32.66 -22.63
N LEU A 65 -3.87 -33.29 -21.46
CA LEU A 65 -3.35 -34.64 -21.38
C LEU A 65 -4.46 -35.69 -21.53
N PRO A 66 -4.18 -36.82 -22.22
CA PRO A 66 -5.10 -37.95 -22.25
C PRO A 66 -5.40 -38.45 -20.83
N PRO A 67 -6.63 -38.90 -20.56
CA PRO A 67 -6.97 -39.46 -19.25
C PRO A 67 -6.07 -40.66 -18.94
N GLY A 68 -5.42 -40.64 -17.77
CA GLY A 68 -4.54 -41.72 -17.29
C GLY A 68 -3.04 -41.51 -17.48
N THR A 69 -2.59 -40.39 -18.06
CA THR A 69 -1.16 -40.08 -18.13
C THR A 69 -0.63 -39.45 -16.84
N ALA A 70 0.60 -39.78 -16.46
CA ALA A 70 1.26 -39.21 -15.28
C ALA A 70 1.54 -37.71 -15.48
N VAL A 71 0.95 -36.87 -14.62
CA VAL A 71 1.22 -35.43 -14.59
C VAL A 71 2.56 -35.21 -13.90
N CYS A 72 3.52 -34.61 -14.58
CA CYS A 72 4.77 -34.17 -13.97
C CYS A 72 4.50 -32.95 -13.08
N GLY A 73 4.24 -33.21 -11.78
CA GLY A 73 3.90 -32.19 -10.77
C GLY A 73 5.00 -31.16 -10.46
N ASN A 74 6.12 -31.17 -11.18
CA ASN A 74 7.28 -30.32 -10.92
C ASN A 74 6.96 -28.82 -11.01
N GLY A 75 6.13 -28.40 -11.97
CA GLY A 75 5.81 -26.98 -12.05
C GLY A 75 4.73 -26.52 -11.07
N MET A 76 3.89 -27.42 -10.56
CA MET A 76 3.01 -27.12 -9.42
C MET A 76 3.85 -26.86 -8.15
N LEU A 77 4.92 -27.64 -7.97
CA LEU A 77 5.89 -27.44 -6.88
C LEU A 77 6.56 -26.06 -6.98
N GLY A 78 6.94 -25.64 -8.19
CA GLY A 78 7.50 -24.31 -8.45
C GLY A 78 6.54 -23.16 -8.12
N VAL A 79 5.25 -23.32 -8.44
CA VAL A 79 4.21 -22.34 -8.10
C VAL A 79 4.00 -22.23 -6.59
N LEU A 80 3.95 -23.37 -5.89
CA LEU A 80 3.84 -23.39 -4.43
C LEU A 80 5.05 -22.73 -3.75
N LEU A 81 6.26 -22.98 -4.24
CA LEU A 81 7.48 -22.33 -3.75
C LEU A 81 7.44 -20.81 -3.94
N LEU A 82 6.98 -20.34 -5.12
CA LEU A 82 6.85 -18.91 -5.41
C LEU A 82 5.88 -18.22 -4.45
N ILE A 83 4.74 -18.85 -4.15
CA ILE A 83 3.70 -18.26 -3.31
C ILE A 83 4.04 -18.35 -1.82
N PHE A 84 4.49 -19.52 -1.33
CA PHE A 84 4.67 -19.74 0.10
C PHE A 84 6.05 -19.34 0.64
N PHE A 85 7.08 -19.30 -0.21
CA PHE A 85 8.44 -18.93 0.22
C PHE A 85 8.92 -17.64 -0.41
N VAL A 86 8.86 -17.51 -1.73
CA VAL A 86 9.45 -16.35 -2.41
C VAL A 86 8.64 -15.07 -2.15
N ALA A 87 7.30 -15.14 -2.19
CA ALA A 87 6.44 -13.98 -1.93
C ALA A 87 6.59 -13.38 -0.53
N PRO A 88 6.59 -14.15 0.58
CA PRO A 88 6.82 -13.57 1.90
C PRO A 88 8.24 -13.03 2.08
N VAL A 89 9.27 -13.67 1.49
CA VAL A 89 10.66 -13.18 1.58
C VAL A 89 10.83 -11.84 0.85
N THR A 90 10.36 -11.77 -0.40
CA THR A 90 10.41 -10.53 -1.20
C THR A 90 9.50 -9.44 -0.66
N GLY A 91 8.32 -9.80 -0.14
CA GLY A 91 7.44 -8.91 0.61
C GLY A 91 8.13 -8.36 1.85
N SER A 92 8.80 -9.19 2.63
CA SER A 92 9.55 -8.74 3.82
C SER A 92 10.68 -7.78 3.45
N ALA A 93 11.41 -8.05 2.36
CA ALA A 93 12.42 -7.14 1.84
C ALA A 93 11.82 -5.79 1.42
N GLY A 94 10.70 -5.80 0.70
CA GLY A 94 9.96 -4.59 0.33
C GLY A 94 9.45 -3.81 1.55
N ALA A 95 8.99 -4.51 2.59
CA ALA A 95 8.54 -3.93 3.85
C ALA A 95 9.67 -3.20 4.59
N LEU A 96 10.87 -3.78 4.62
CA LEU A 96 12.07 -3.16 5.21
C LEU A 96 12.47 -1.88 4.45
N VAL A 97 12.43 -1.92 3.12
CA VAL A 97 12.70 -0.74 2.27
C VAL A 97 11.65 0.35 2.52
N GLY A 98 10.37 -0.01 2.53
CA GLY A 98 9.26 0.91 2.81
C GLY A 98 9.34 1.52 4.20
N TRP A 99 9.76 0.75 5.21
CA TRP A 99 9.99 1.24 6.56
C TRP A 99 11.20 2.17 6.64
N GLY A 100 12.31 1.84 5.97
CA GLY A 100 13.51 2.69 5.91
C GLY A 100 13.23 4.07 5.28
N ILE A 101 12.45 4.11 4.20
CA ILE A 101 12.03 5.36 3.56
C ILE A 101 11.10 6.16 4.48
N ALA A 102 10.18 5.47 5.19
CA ALA A 102 9.25 6.11 6.12
C ALA A 102 9.90 6.61 7.41
N SER A 103 10.99 5.98 7.86
CA SER A 103 11.76 6.42 9.04
C SER A 103 12.68 7.60 8.73
N TRP A 104 13.25 7.68 7.52
CA TRP A 104 14.07 8.81 7.06
C TRP A 104 13.31 10.13 6.89
N ARG A 105 11.98 10.10 6.75
CA ARG A 105 11.13 11.29 6.62
C ARG A 105 10.63 11.87 7.96
N ARG A 106 11.05 11.30 9.10
CA ARG A 106 10.74 11.82 10.43
C ARG A 106 11.85 12.68 10.97
#